data_AF-U1G8X6-F1
#
_entry.id   AF-U1G8X6-F1
#
_cell.length_a   1.000
_cell.length_b   1.000
_cell.length_c   1.000
_cell.angle_alpha   90.00
_cell.angle_beta   90.00
_cell.angle_gamma   90.00
#
_symmetry.space_group_name_H-M   'P 1'
#
loop_
_entity.id
_entity.type
_entity.pdbx_description
1 polymer ?
#
loop_
_entity_poly.entity_id
_entity_poly.type
_entity_poly.pdbx_seq_one_letter_code
_entity_poly.pdbx_strand_id
1 'polypeptide(L)'
;MDLHDRLARITKAVEQLEMDKLLQRDEIRSLKAQERAYQSEISLLSRKVQEMEAQARQDAPVTDVGKQVRLRYLEQHRQHMGRPQQRVDYDRIKCGNRAAHRGRPVVDALLCLTDSVHYDEVYMDLYGITPRVMKEMMDVPEVVEVVGFRASLQSEDKLTPSFQSQFQRLLEIVLRYPSTRGLMKAFKEDKNLQQCHSALQDCYDSIMAIKER
;
A
#
# COMPACT_ATOMS: atom_id res chain seq x y z
N MET A 1 53.47 42.76 41.53
CA MET A 1 53.05 41.52 40.83
C MET A 1 54.32 40.91 40.29
N ASP A 2 54.66 39.71 40.74
CA ASP A 2 55.93 39.06 40.41
C ASP A 2 55.97 38.63 38.93
N LEU A 3 57.15 38.70 38.32
CA LEU A 3 57.41 38.27 36.94
C LEU A 3 57.14 36.76 36.79
N HIS A 4 57.41 35.98 37.85
CA HIS A 4 57.08 34.56 37.93
C HIS A 4 55.58 34.29 37.84
N ASP A 5 54.74 35.06 38.56
CA ASP A 5 53.29 34.90 38.52
C ASP A 5 52.70 35.21 37.13
N ARG A 6 53.27 36.20 36.44
CA ARG A 6 52.85 36.54 35.06
C ARG A 6 53.23 35.45 34.07
N LEU A 7 54.44 34.90 34.17
CA LEU A 7 54.89 33.77 33.36
C LEU A 7 54.01 32.54 33.57
N ALA A 8 53.73 32.17 34.83
CA ALA A 8 52.87 31.03 35.15
C ALA A 8 51.45 31.18 34.57
N ARG A 9 50.87 32.38 34.62
CA ARG A 9 49.55 32.65 34.02
C ARG A 9 49.57 32.56 32.49
N ILE A 10 50.62 33.05 31.86
CA ILE A 10 50.78 32.97 30.40
C ILE A 10 50.94 31.51 29.97
N THR A 11 51.78 30.74 30.65
CA THR A 11 51.97 29.31 30.36
C THR A 11 50.66 28.55 30.47
N LYS A 12 49.90 28.74 31.55
CA LYS A 12 48.59 28.10 31.73
C LYS A 12 47.58 28.50 30.64
N ALA A 13 47.60 29.77 30.21
CA ALA A 13 46.73 30.23 29.13
C ALA A 13 47.12 29.63 27.77
N VAL A 14 48.43 29.44 27.51
CA VAL A 14 48.93 28.78 26.30
C VAL A 14 48.53 27.31 26.28
N GLU A 15 48.72 26.59 27.39
CA GLU A 15 48.30 25.19 27.53
C GLU A 15 46.79 25.01 27.30
N GLN A 16 45.97 25.91 27.86
CA GLN A 16 44.53 25.91 27.65
C GLN A 16 44.16 26.12 26.17
N LEU A 17 44.79 27.10 25.51
CA LEU A 17 44.57 27.38 24.08
C LEU A 17 45.01 26.21 23.19
N GLU A 18 46.08 25.51 23.54
CA GLU A 18 46.54 24.33 22.82
C GLU A 18 45.54 23.18 22.95
N MET A 19 44.97 22.97 24.14
CA MET A 19 43.94 21.96 24.38
C MET A 19 42.64 22.30 23.63
N ASP A 20 42.18 23.55 23.69
CA ASP A 20 40.97 24.00 22.98
C ASP A 20 41.14 23.83 21.47
N LYS A 21 42.34 24.14 20.94
CA LYS A 21 42.67 23.95 19.52
C LYS A 21 42.69 22.47 19.11
N LEU A 22 43.11 21.57 20.00
CA LEU A 22 43.04 20.13 19.77
C LEU A 22 41.59 19.64 19.71
N LEU A 23 40.76 20.06 20.67
CA LEU A 23 39.33 19.72 20.71
C LEU A 23 38.59 20.20 19.45
N GLN A 24 38.83 21.45 19.04
CA GLN A 24 38.24 21.99 17.81
C GLN A 24 38.70 21.23 16.56
N ARG A 25 39.96 20.78 16.50
CA ARG A 25 40.46 19.97 15.38
C ARG A 25 39.76 18.62 15.30
N ASP A 26 39.51 17.98 16.44
CA ASP A 26 38.82 16.70 16.48
C ASP A 26 37.33 16.84 16.15
N GLU A 27 36.69 17.91 16.61
CA GLU A 27 35.31 18.25 16.23
C GLU A 27 35.19 18.49 14.71
N ILE A 28 36.10 19.27 14.11
CA ILE A 28 36.15 19.50 12.66
C ILE A 28 36.35 18.17 11.89
N ARG A 29 37.18 17.26 12.40
CA ARG A 29 37.37 15.93 11.78
C ARG A 29 36.10 15.09 11.84
N SER A 30 35.40 15.09 12.98
CA SER A 30 34.14 14.39 13.15
C SER A 30 33.06 14.92 12.20
N LEU A 31 32.90 16.24 12.13
CA LEU A 31 31.93 16.88 11.23
C LEU A 31 32.23 16.58 9.76
N LYS A 32 33.50 16.61 9.34
CA LYS A 32 33.90 16.22 7.97
C LYS A 32 33.61 14.76 7.66
N ALA A 33 33.70 13.87 8.64
CA ALA A 33 33.36 12.46 8.45
C ALA A 33 31.84 12.28 8.27
N GLN A 34 31.03 12.99 9.07
CA GLN A 34 29.57 12.99 8.95
C GLN A 34 29.11 13.60 7.61
N GLU A 35 29.72 14.71 7.18
CA GLU A 35 29.41 15.34 5.89
C GLU A 35 29.62 14.36 4.72
N ARG A 36 30.73 13.61 4.73
CA ARG A 36 30.99 12.58 3.71
C ARG A 36 29.99 11.44 3.76
N ALA A 37 29.57 11.02 4.96
CA ALA A 37 28.57 9.99 5.13
C ALA A 37 27.21 10.43 4.53
N TYR A 38 26.77 11.65 4.86
CA TYR A 38 25.52 12.19 4.29
C TYR A 38 25.60 12.39 2.78
N GLN A 39 26.74 12.83 2.22
CA GLN A 39 26.93 12.91 0.77
C GLN A 39 26.82 11.53 0.10
N SER A 40 27.34 10.48 0.73
CA SER A 40 27.20 9.10 0.26
C SER A 40 25.75 8.61 0.32
N GLU A 41 25.01 8.98 1.36
CA GLU A 41 23.61 8.61 1.51
C GLU A 41 22.72 9.33 0.48
N ILE A 42 22.92 10.62 0.27
CA ILE A 42 22.20 11.42 -0.73
C ILE A 42 22.43 10.85 -2.14
N SER A 43 23.67 10.47 -2.47
CA SER A 43 23.97 9.90 -3.78
C SER A 43 23.34 8.52 -3.98
N LEU A 44 23.32 7.67 -2.94
CA LEU A 44 22.62 6.38 -2.95
C LEU A 44 21.10 6.55 -3.13
N LEU A 45 20.48 7.45 -2.36
CA LEU A 45 19.05 7.72 -2.44
C LEU A 45 18.67 8.33 -3.79
N SER A 46 19.49 9.23 -4.31
CA SER A 46 19.28 9.86 -5.63
C SER A 46 19.29 8.81 -6.74
N ARG A 47 20.20 7.83 -6.69
CA ARG A 47 20.23 6.70 -7.62
C ARG A 47 18.96 5.84 -7.51
N LYS A 48 18.51 5.55 -6.28
CA LYS A 48 17.29 4.77 -6.04
C LYS A 48 16.05 5.48 -6.56
N VAL A 49 15.96 6.81 -6.41
CA VAL A 49 14.88 7.62 -6.99
C VAL A 49 14.90 7.54 -8.53
N GLN A 50 16.06 7.66 -9.16
CA GLN A 50 16.18 7.52 -10.62
C GLN A 50 15.77 6.12 -11.11
N GLU A 51 16.14 5.07 -10.39
CA GLU A 51 15.73 3.69 -10.70
C GLU A 51 14.21 3.51 -10.58
N MET A 52 13.60 4.05 -9.52
CA MET A 52 12.13 4.03 -9.34
C MET A 52 11.40 4.85 -10.42
N GLU A 53 11.93 6.02 -10.80
CA GLU A 53 11.36 6.81 -11.89
C GLU A 53 11.47 6.11 -13.24
N ALA A 54 12.59 5.43 -13.51
CA ALA A 54 12.77 4.64 -14.73
C ALA A 54 11.78 3.47 -14.77
N GLN A 55 11.58 2.79 -13.64
CA GLN A 55 10.59 1.72 -13.50
C GLN A 55 9.16 2.25 -13.72
N ALA A 56 8.80 3.38 -13.09
CA ALA A 56 7.49 4.00 -13.28
C ALA A 56 7.21 4.42 -14.73
N ARG A 57 8.23 4.88 -15.46
CA ARG A 57 8.11 5.18 -16.90
C ARG A 57 7.94 3.93 -17.75
N GLN A 58 8.55 2.81 -17.37
CA GLN A 58 8.33 1.51 -18.01
C GLN A 58 6.93 0.93 -17.71
N ASP A 59 6.38 1.24 -16.54
CA ASP A 59 5.06 0.79 -16.10
C ASP A 59 3.92 1.72 -16.59
N ALA A 60 4.20 2.96 -16.97
CA ALA A 60 3.24 3.92 -17.55
C ALA A 60 2.40 3.37 -18.73
N PRO A 61 2.96 2.63 -19.72
CA PRO A 61 2.15 1.99 -20.75
C PRO A 61 1.19 0.92 -20.22
N VAL A 62 1.42 0.32 -19.03
CA VAL A 62 0.50 -0.65 -18.42
C VAL A 62 -0.78 0.02 -17.93
N THR A 63 -0.69 1.25 -17.41
CA THR A 63 -1.86 2.06 -17.03
C THR A 63 -2.71 2.49 -18.23
N ASP A 64 -2.08 2.87 -19.34
CA ASP A 64 -2.80 3.20 -20.59
C ASP A 64 -3.38 1.95 -21.26
N VAL A 65 -2.67 0.82 -21.23
CA VAL A 65 -3.21 -0.47 -21.67
C VAL A 65 -4.41 -0.87 -20.81
N GLY A 66 -4.35 -0.71 -19.48
CA GLY A 66 -5.48 -0.97 -18.59
C GLY A 66 -6.71 -0.11 -18.92
N LYS A 67 -6.51 1.17 -19.21
CA LYS A 67 -7.57 2.10 -19.63
C LYS A 67 -8.13 1.76 -21.01
N GLN A 68 -7.28 1.41 -21.98
CA GLN A 68 -7.70 0.99 -23.32
C GLN A 68 -8.42 -0.36 -23.31
N VAL A 69 -7.98 -1.31 -22.48
CA VAL A 69 -8.68 -2.59 -22.26
C VAL A 69 -10.05 -2.33 -21.65
N ARG A 70 -10.16 -1.41 -20.68
CA ARG A 70 -11.44 -1.04 -20.07
C ARG A 70 -12.37 -0.32 -21.06
N LEU A 71 -11.85 0.56 -21.92
CA LEU A 71 -12.66 1.23 -22.95
C LEU A 71 -13.12 0.24 -24.04
N ARG A 72 -12.24 -0.65 -24.50
CA ARG A 72 -12.61 -1.74 -25.43
C ARG A 72 -13.62 -2.69 -24.80
N TYR A 73 -13.52 -2.97 -23.51
CA TYR A 73 -14.51 -3.74 -22.75
C TYR A 73 -15.90 -3.08 -22.80
N LEU A 74 -16.00 -1.79 -22.51
CA LEU A 74 -17.28 -1.07 -22.54
C LEU A 74 -17.89 -1.01 -23.94
N GLU A 75 -17.03 -0.82 -24.95
CA GLU A 75 -17.42 -0.76 -26.36
C GLU A 75 -17.87 -2.13 -26.89
N GLN A 76 -17.15 -3.20 -26.54
CA GLN A 76 -17.47 -4.57 -26.92
C GLN A 76 -18.69 -5.10 -26.15
N HIS A 77 -18.85 -4.76 -24.86
CA HIS A 77 -20.04 -5.08 -24.06
C HIS A 77 -21.30 -4.40 -24.61
N ARG A 78 -21.23 -3.12 -25.03
CA ARG A 78 -22.31 -2.44 -25.76
C ARG A 78 -22.70 -3.15 -27.06
N GLN A 79 -21.73 -3.65 -27.82
CA GLN A 79 -21.98 -4.38 -29.07
C GLN A 79 -22.57 -5.79 -28.85
N HIS A 80 -22.33 -6.41 -27.68
CA HIS A 80 -22.71 -7.80 -27.39
C HIS A 80 -24.01 -7.97 -26.59
N MET A 81 -24.71 -6.90 -26.23
CA MET A 81 -26.08 -6.97 -25.66
C MET A 81 -27.14 -7.61 -26.58
N GLY A 82 -26.73 -8.17 -27.73
CA GLY A 82 -27.56 -9.04 -28.58
C GLY A 82 -27.02 -10.47 -28.79
N ARG A 83 -25.87 -10.89 -28.24
CA ARG A 83 -25.35 -12.26 -28.43
C ARG A 83 -24.58 -12.79 -27.20
N PRO A 84 -24.75 -14.09 -26.86
CA PRO A 84 -24.09 -14.69 -25.69
C PRO A 84 -22.56 -14.73 -25.88
N GLN A 85 -21.82 -14.14 -24.94
CA GLN A 85 -20.35 -14.14 -24.91
C GLN A 85 -19.78 -15.54 -24.67
N GLN A 86 -18.66 -15.86 -25.34
CA GLN A 86 -17.92 -17.10 -25.13
C GLN A 86 -17.10 -17.04 -23.83
N ARG A 87 -17.07 -18.14 -23.05
CA ARG A 87 -16.47 -18.24 -21.71
C ARG A 87 -15.03 -17.70 -21.56
N VAL A 88 -14.21 -17.79 -22.61
CA VAL A 88 -12.78 -17.46 -22.56
C VAL A 88 -12.53 -15.95 -22.37
N ASP A 89 -13.41 -15.09 -22.92
CA ASP A 89 -13.28 -13.64 -22.78
C ASP A 89 -13.75 -13.16 -21.40
N TYR A 90 -14.77 -13.81 -20.83
CA TYR A 90 -15.27 -13.54 -19.48
C TYR A 90 -14.18 -13.77 -18.41
N ASP A 91 -13.43 -14.87 -18.49
CA ASP A 91 -12.39 -15.19 -17.51
C ASP A 91 -11.22 -14.20 -17.54
N ARG A 92 -10.79 -13.76 -18.73
CA ARG A 92 -9.73 -12.75 -18.90
C ARG A 92 -10.13 -11.38 -18.33
N ILE A 93 -11.36 -10.95 -18.57
CA ILE A 93 -11.93 -9.70 -18.05
C ILE A 93 -12.02 -9.75 -16.53
N LYS A 94 -12.50 -10.88 -15.99
CA LYS A 94 -12.60 -11.10 -14.54
C LYS A 94 -11.22 -11.06 -13.87
N CYS A 95 -10.17 -11.57 -14.52
CA CYS A 95 -8.79 -11.47 -14.03
C CYS A 95 -8.25 -10.02 -14.01
N GLY A 96 -8.61 -9.20 -15.01
CA GLY A 96 -8.19 -7.79 -15.07
C GLY A 96 -8.79 -6.93 -13.95
N ASN A 97 -10.10 -7.05 -13.71
CA ASN A 97 -10.75 -6.36 -12.58
C ASN A 97 -10.16 -6.83 -11.24
N ARG A 98 -9.94 -8.14 -11.10
CA ARG A 98 -9.25 -8.69 -9.92
C ARG A 98 -7.89 -8.04 -9.67
N ALA A 99 -7.07 -7.87 -10.71
CA ALA A 99 -5.76 -7.24 -10.56
C ALA A 99 -5.85 -5.77 -10.09
N ALA A 100 -6.84 -5.01 -10.57
CA ALA A 100 -7.02 -3.60 -10.20
C ALA A 100 -7.47 -3.40 -8.74
N HIS A 101 -8.25 -4.35 -8.19
CA HIS A 101 -8.81 -4.24 -6.83
C HIS A 101 -7.95 -4.92 -5.74
N ARG A 102 -6.92 -5.68 -6.12
CA ARG A 102 -6.08 -6.48 -5.18
C ARG A 102 -4.93 -5.73 -4.51
N GLY A 103 -4.57 -4.54 -4.95
CA GLY A 103 -3.41 -3.81 -4.39
C GLY A 103 -3.76 -2.77 -3.32
N ARG A 104 -4.83 -2.00 -3.56
CA ARG A 104 -5.16 -0.80 -2.78
C ARG A 104 -5.42 -1.05 -1.28
N PRO A 105 -6.27 -2.02 -0.88
CA PRO A 105 -6.53 -2.24 0.54
C PRO A 105 -5.26 -2.54 1.35
N VAL A 106 -4.35 -3.34 0.78
CA VAL A 106 -3.10 -3.72 1.46
C VAL A 106 -2.18 -2.53 1.61
N VAL A 107 -1.98 -1.74 0.55
CA VAL A 107 -1.12 -0.54 0.58
C VAL A 107 -1.66 0.47 1.59
N ASP A 108 -2.95 0.76 1.53
CA ASP A 108 -3.59 1.74 2.43
C ASP A 108 -3.53 1.27 3.90
N ALA A 109 -3.68 -0.04 4.15
CA ALA A 109 -3.55 -0.59 5.49
C ALA A 109 -2.12 -0.44 6.04
N LEU A 110 -1.11 -0.70 5.20
CA LEU A 110 0.29 -0.53 5.59
C LEU A 110 0.61 0.94 5.90
N LEU A 111 0.12 1.88 5.07
CA LEU A 111 0.27 3.31 5.30
C LEU A 111 -0.38 3.76 6.62
N CYS A 112 -1.62 3.32 6.89
CA CYS A 112 -2.32 3.61 8.15
C CYS A 112 -1.57 3.12 9.38
N LEU A 113 -0.84 1.99 9.26
CA LEU A 113 -0.09 1.39 10.36
C LEU A 113 1.33 1.97 10.52
N THR A 114 1.88 2.64 9.51
CA THR A 114 3.21 3.26 9.57
C THR A 114 3.19 4.73 9.97
N ASP A 115 2.10 5.45 9.69
CA ASP A 115 2.00 6.88 10.00
C ASP A 115 1.51 7.16 11.42
N SER A 116 1.98 8.29 11.98
CA SER A 116 1.59 8.83 13.29
C SER A 116 0.14 9.37 13.34
N VAL A 117 -0.61 9.29 12.24
CA VAL A 117 -1.98 9.79 12.12
C VAL A 117 -2.94 8.61 12.01
N HIS A 118 -3.73 8.41 13.06
CA HIS A 118 -4.70 7.30 13.15
C HIS A 118 -5.91 7.56 12.26
N TYR A 119 -5.82 7.17 10.98
CA TYR A 119 -6.95 7.14 10.05
C TYR A 119 -7.71 5.80 10.07
N ASP A 120 -7.62 5.04 11.17
CA ASP A 120 -8.26 3.74 11.32
C ASP A 120 -9.77 3.80 11.04
N GLU A 121 -10.44 4.88 11.47
CA GLU A 121 -11.86 5.10 11.22
C GLU A 121 -12.18 5.31 9.75
N VAL A 122 -11.36 6.11 9.04
CA VAL A 122 -11.53 6.38 7.60
C VAL A 122 -11.25 5.12 6.78
N TYR A 123 -10.20 4.38 7.15
CA TYR A 123 -9.89 3.10 6.52
C TYR A 123 -11.04 2.12 6.74
N MET A 124 -11.55 2.00 7.97
CA MET A 124 -12.64 1.08 8.29
C MET A 124 -13.95 1.49 7.61
N ASP A 125 -14.24 2.78 7.47
CA ASP A 125 -15.41 3.24 6.71
C ASP A 125 -15.30 2.84 5.23
N LEU A 126 -14.12 3.01 4.63
CA LEU A 126 -13.88 2.71 3.23
C LEU A 126 -13.79 1.20 2.92
N TYR A 127 -13.12 0.43 3.77
CA TYR A 127 -12.78 -0.97 3.52
C TYR A 127 -13.63 -1.97 4.33
N GLY A 128 -14.35 -1.51 5.36
CA GLY A 128 -15.22 -2.36 6.18
C GLY A 128 -14.46 -3.32 7.11
N ILE A 129 -13.15 -3.15 7.22
CA ILE A 129 -12.24 -3.96 8.02
C ILE A 129 -11.15 -3.04 8.58
N THR A 130 -10.52 -3.39 9.70
CA THR A 130 -9.45 -2.56 10.27
C THR A 130 -8.13 -2.76 9.51
N PRO A 131 -7.21 -1.76 9.52
CA PRO A 131 -5.89 -1.90 8.89
C PRO A 131 -5.10 -3.10 9.42
N ARG A 132 -5.19 -3.35 10.74
CA ARG A 132 -4.51 -4.47 11.40
C ARG A 132 -4.98 -5.83 10.86
N VAL A 133 -6.29 -6.02 10.76
CA VAL A 133 -6.86 -7.27 10.24
C VAL A 133 -6.54 -7.42 8.75
N MET A 134 -6.58 -6.34 7.96
CA MET A 134 -6.16 -6.40 6.55
C MET A 134 -4.69 -6.83 6.42
N LYS A 135 -3.78 -6.30 7.26
CA LYS A 135 -2.37 -6.70 7.26
C LYS A 135 -2.20 -8.19 7.58
N GLU A 136 -2.97 -8.75 8.51
CA GLU A 136 -2.94 -10.19 8.83
C GLU A 136 -3.46 -11.07 7.68
N MET A 137 -4.34 -10.51 6.84
CA MET A 137 -5.01 -11.22 5.74
C MET A 137 -4.47 -10.86 4.34
N MET A 138 -3.39 -10.07 4.23
CA MET A 138 -2.89 -9.59 2.94
C MET A 138 -2.47 -10.72 1.97
N ASP A 139 -2.14 -11.89 2.50
CA ASP A 139 -1.77 -13.07 1.72
C ASP A 139 -2.98 -13.92 1.28
N VAL A 140 -4.23 -13.49 1.57
CA VAL A 140 -5.46 -14.18 1.16
C VAL A 140 -6.14 -13.40 0.03
N PRO A 141 -5.89 -13.75 -1.24
CA PRO A 141 -6.33 -12.95 -2.38
C PRO A 141 -7.84 -12.73 -2.43
N GLU A 142 -8.62 -13.73 -2.01
CA GLU A 142 -10.08 -13.68 -1.97
C GLU A 142 -10.59 -12.61 -1.00
N VAL A 143 -9.95 -12.45 0.17
CA VAL A 143 -10.30 -11.41 1.16
C VAL A 143 -9.87 -10.04 0.65
N VAL A 144 -8.67 -9.93 0.11
CA VAL A 144 -8.17 -8.66 -0.43
C VAL A 144 -9.09 -8.16 -1.56
N GLU A 145 -9.54 -9.07 -2.42
CA GLU A 145 -10.43 -8.79 -3.54
C GLU A 145 -11.79 -8.26 -3.10
N VAL A 146 -12.50 -8.95 -2.20
CA VAL A 146 -13.83 -8.48 -1.73
C VAL A 146 -13.76 -7.18 -0.93
N VAL A 147 -12.66 -6.95 -0.20
CA VAL A 147 -12.41 -5.67 0.49
C VAL A 147 -12.22 -4.55 -0.55
N GLY A 148 -11.50 -4.82 -1.64
CA GLY A 148 -11.37 -3.90 -2.78
C GLY A 148 -12.69 -3.61 -3.49
N PHE A 149 -13.58 -4.60 -3.63
CA PHE A 149 -14.94 -4.40 -4.16
C PHE A 149 -15.75 -3.44 -3.29
N ARG A 150 -15.75 -3.65 -1.97
CA ARG A 150 -16.46 -2.77 -1.03
C ARG A 150 -15.97 -1.33 -1.15
N ALA A 151 -14.66 -1.11 -1.12
CA ALA A 151 -14.09 0.24 -1.22
C ALA A 151 -14.47 0.93 -2.53
N SER A 152 -14.49 0.19 -3.63
CA SER A 152 -14.91 0.73 -4.93
C SER A 152 -16.38 1.17 -4.90
N LEU A 153 -17.26 0.33 -4.35
CA LEU A 153 -18.68 0.68 -4.22
C LEU A 153 -18.90 1.85 -3.25
N GLN A 154 -18.19 1.89 -2.12
CA GLN A 154 -18.28 2.97 -1.13
C GLN A 154 -17.81 4.30 -1.74
N SER A 155 -16.65 4.33 -2.41
CA SER A 155 -16.08 5.54 -3.01
C SER A 155 -16.91 6.13 -4.15
N GLU A 156 -17.78 5.32 -4.77
CA GLU A 156 -18.67 5.75 -5.86
C GLU A 156 -20.12 5.99 -5.39
N ASP A 157 -20.37 5.96 -4.07
CA ASP A 157 -21.69 6.04 -3.44
C ASP A 157 -22.69 5.01 -4.01
N LYS A 158 -22.19 3.80 -4.29
CA LYS A 158 -22.95 2.67 -4.85
C LYS A 158 -23.12 1.50 -3.89
N LEU A 159 -22.59 1.59 -2.67
CA LEU A 159 -22.67 0.50 -1.72
C LEU A 159 -24.13 0.20 -1.39
N THR A 160 -24.61 -0.98 -1.79
CA THR A 160 -25.99 -1.40 -1.51
C THR A 160 -26.05 -2.17 -0.20
N PRO A 161 -27.20 -2.15 0.51
CA PRO A 161 -27.41 -2.96 1.72
C PRO A 161 -27.23 -4.47 1.46
N SER A 162 -27.59 -4.94 0.27
CA SER A 162 -27.40 -6.34 -0.13
C SER A 162 -25.92 -6.71 -0.15
N PHE A 163 -25.08 -5.93 -0.83
CA PHE A 163 -23.65 -6.19 -0.86
C PHE A 163 -23.04 -6.11 0.55
N GLN A 164 -23.43 -5.08 1.33
CA GLN A 164 -22.94 -4.88 2.69
C GLN A 164 -23.24 -6.07 3.61
N SER A 165 -24.47 -6.62 3.56
CA SER A 165 -24.84 -7.79 4.38
C SER A 165 -24.06 -9.06 4.01
N GLN A 166 -23.87 -9.31 2.71
CA GLN A 166 -23.07 -10.45 2.24
C GLN A 166 -21.59 -10.29 2.62
N PHE A 167 -21.09 -9.06 2.57
CA PHE A 167 -19.71 -8.74 2.94
C PHE A 167 -19.46 -8.99 4.43
N GLN A 168 -20.35 -8.50 5.29
CA GLN A 168 -20.26 -8.78 6.74
C GLN A 168 -20.31 -10.28 7.03
N ARG A 169 -21.22 -11.02 6.38
CA ARG A 169 -21.30 -12.48 6.55
C ARG A 169 -20.00 -13.19 6.15
N LEU A 170 -19.36 -12.77 5.05
CA LEU A 170 -18.07 -13.33 4.66
C LEU A 170 -16.99 -13.02 5.71
N LEU A 171 -16.91 -11.77 6.18
CA LEU A 171 -15.94 -11.38 7.20
C LEU A 171 -16.13 -12.16 8.51
N GLU A 172 -17.37 -12.36 8.96
CA GLU A 172 -17.65 -13.18 10.14
C GLU A 172 -17.15 -14.61 10.01
N ILE A 173 -17.23 -15.21 8.81
CA ILE A 173 -16.72 -16.55 8.54
C ILE A 173 -15.18 -16.51 8.53
N VAL A 174 -14.61 -15.57 7.78
CA VAL A 174 -13.16 -15.38 7.62
C VAL A 174 -12.46 -15.18 8.97
N LEU A 175 -13.03 -14.36 9.86
CA LEU A 175 -12.47 -14.04 11.18
C LEU A 175 -12.54 -15.20 12.17
N ARG A 176 -13.30 -16.27 11.89
CA ARG A 176 -13.32 -17.49 12.73
C ARG A 176 -12.15 -18.41 12.46
N TYR A 177 -11.40 -18.20 11.37
CA TYR A 177 -10.25 -19.04 11.06
C TYR A 177 -9.04 -18.67 11.92
N PRO A 178 -8.40 -19.64 12.61
CA PRO A 178 -7.33 -19.37 13.58
C PRO A 178 -6.00 -18.97 12.94
N SER A 179 -5.87 -19.09 11.61
CA SER A 179 -4.65 -18.70 10.89
C SER A 179 -4.94 -18.40 9.42
N THR A 180 -4.17 -17.46 8.86
CA THR A 180 -4.19 -17.10 7.43
C THR A 180 -3.98 -18.33 6.53
N ARG A 181 -3.03 -19.20 6.89
CA ARG A 181 -2.78 -20.45 6.15
C ARG A 181 -3.98 -21.40 6.16
N GLY A 182 -4.66 -21.52 7.32
CA GLY A 182 -5.89 -22.31 7.44
C GLY A 182 -7.01 -21.76 6.58
N LEU A 183 -7.17 -20.43 6.56
CA LEU A 183 -8.14 -19.74 5.72
C LEU A 183 -7.87 -19.93 4.22
N MET A 184 -6.61 -19.79 3.78
CA MET A 184 -6.23 -20.03 2.38
C MET A 184 -6.54 -21.47 1.94
N LYS A 185 -6.33 -22.44 2.84
CA LYS A 185 -6.72 -23.84 2.59
C LYS A 185 -8.24 -23.98 2.50
N ALA A 186 -8.97 -23.32 3.40
CA ALA A 186 -10.44 -23.32 3.39
C ALA A 186 -11.01 -22.72 2.10
N PHE A 187 -10.44 -21.65 1.55
CA PHE A 187 -10.88 -21.12 0.25
C PHE A 187 -10.73 -22.13 -0.90
N LYS A 188 -9.88 -23.16 -0.77
CA LYS A 188 -9.74 -24.23 -1.76
C LYS A 188 -10.69 -25.40 -1.53
N GLU A 189 -11.07 -25.67 -0.29
CA GLU A 189 -11.74 -26.91 0.12
C GLU A 189 -13.20 -26.70 0.60
N ASP A 190 -13.51 -25.54 1.19
CA ASP A 190 -14.83 -25.21 1.72
C ASP A 190 -15.71 -24.56 0.65
N LYS A 191 -16.69 -25.34 0.17
CA LYS A 191 -17.67 -24.89 -0.83
C LYS A 191 -18.53 -23.74 -0.34
N ASN A 192 -18.85 -23.67 0.96
CA ASN A 192 -19.67 -22.58 1.48
C ASN A 192 -18.91 -21.26 1.42
N LEU A 193 -17.63 -21.28 1.80
CA LEU A 193 -16.77 -20.10 1.73
C LEU A 193 -16.56 -19.63 0.28
N GLN A 194 -16.36 -20.56 -0.65
CA GLN A 194 -16.29 -20.27 -2.09
C GLN A 194 -17.59 -19.69 -2.65
N GLN A 195 -18.75 -20.21 -2.23
CA GLN A 195 -20.06 -19.70 -2.61
C GLN A 195 -20.30 -18.29 -2.06
N CYS A 196 -19.93 -18.02 -0.81
CA CYS A 196 -20.02 -16.67 -0.22
C CYS A 196 -19.17 -15.67 -0.99
N HIS A 197 -17.93 -16.02 -1.34
CA HIS A 197 -17.06 -15.18 -2.15
C HIS A 197 -17.64 -14.94 -3.55
N SER A 198 -18.12 -16.00 -4.21
CA SER A 198 -18.70 -15.90 -5.56
C SER A 198 -19.96 -15.04 -5.58
N ALA A 199 -20.83 -15.18 -4.58
CA ALA A 199 -22.05 -14.37 -4.45
C ALA A 199 -21.74 -12.87 -4.30
N LEU A 200 -20.70 -12.53 -3.53
CA LEU A 200 -20.22 -11.15 -3.40
C LEU A 200 -19.73 -10.58 -4.72
N GLN A 201 -18.97 -11.38 -5.48
CA GLN A 201 -18.49 -11.00 -6.79
C GLN A 201 -19.66 -10.77 -7.77
N ASP A 202 -20.61 -11.70 -7.82
CA ASP A 202 -21.81 -11.56 -8.67
C ASP A 202 -22.64 -10.33 -8.28
N CYS A 203 -22.73 -10.04 -6.97
CA CYS A 203 -23.42 -8.85 -6.47
C CYS A 203 -22.70 -7.56 -6.89
N TYR A 204 -21.37 -7.51 -6.77
CA TYR A 204 -20.57 -6.38 -7.23
C TYR A 204 -20.75 -6.14 -8.74
N ASP A 205 -20.60 -7.18 -9.55
CA ASP A 205 -20.73 -7.10 -11.00
C ASP A 205 -22.11 -6.59 -11.41
N SER A 206 -23.17 -7.06 -10.74
CA SER A 206 -24.55 -6.60 -10.95
C SER A 206 -24.73 -5.10 -10.65
N ILE A 207 -24.20 -4.61 -9.52
CA ILE A 207 -24.28 -3.19 -9.15
C ILE A 207 -23.53 -2.33 -10.17
N MET A 208 -22.36 -2.78 -10.63
CA MET A 208 -21.57 -2.04 -11.60
C MET A 208 -22.24 -2.00 -12.97
N ALA A 209 -22.96 -3.06 -13.37
CA ALA A 209 -23.69 -3.12 -14.63
C ALA A 209 -24.93 -2.19 -14.67
N ILE A 210 -25.54 -1.86 -13.53
CA ILE A 210 -26.74 -1.00 -13.47
C ILE A 210 -26.44 0.46 -13.85
N LYS A 211 -25.22 0.97 -13.62
CA LYS A 211 -24.89 2.40 -13.83
C LYS A 211 -24.65 2.81 -15.29
N GLU A 212 -24.78 1.91 -16.26
CA GLU A 212 -24.55 2.20 -17.68
C GLU A 212 -25.83 2.33 -18.54
N ARG A 213 -27.00 2.41 -17.88
CA ARG A 213 -28.28 2.82 -18.49
C ARG A 213 -28.68 4.21 -18.03
#